data_AF-A0A520PMF3-F1
#
_entry.id   AF-A0A520PMF3-F1
#
_cell.length_a   1.000
_cell.length_b   1.000
_cell.length_c   1.000
_cell.angle_alpha   90.00
_cell.angle_beta   90.00
_cell.angle_gamma   90.00
#
_symmetry.space_group_name_H-M   'P 1'
#
loop_
_entity.id
_entity.type
_entity.pdbx_description
1 polymer ?
#
loop_
_entity_poly.entity_id
_entity_poly.type
_entity_poly.pdbx_seq_one_letter_code
_entity_poly.pdbx_strand_id
1 'polypeptide(L)'
;MTDLILTPSWYLIEEEEPRSGSFNMAADEWLLRQQSSGMVPTLRLYRWNRWTLSLGRNEKLDEEFDLDWCRQRNIVVLRRTTGGRAVLHGGDLTYSLIGCLQEPPFCGGPIETYELIAQGFYQFFEEIGLKPQIQERKASAPMESHVCFSAPAAYEILLQDRKVIGNAQRVITSGPYVPGQARSRSFLQHGSIPLQDQIPILAGIFRNATAAQLRREMISLEATGCLSQFSQRELQDVLLEALSQSFGIQWQRRSWTEEELAGIASLQEEFELLEGAEAN
;
A
#
# COMPACT_ATOMS: atom_id res chain seq x y z
N MET A 1 -6.10 -42.82 5.19
CA MET A 1 -5.64 -41.99 4.07
C MET A 1 -5.75 -40.57 4.56
N THR A 2 -4.64 -40.00 5.03
CA THR A 2 -4.56 -38.60 5.40
C THR A 2 -4.47 -37.83 4.09
N ASP A 3 -5.54 -37.11 3.73
CA ASP A 3 -5.46 -36.10 2.68
C ASP A 3 -4.35 -35.13 3.10
N LEU A 4 -3.25 -35.13 2.35
CA LEU A 4 -2.22 -34.10 2.44
C LEU A 4 -2.89 -32.79 2.04
N ILE A 5 -3.35 -32.02 3.02
CA ILE A 5 -3.78 -30.63 2.80
C ILE A 5 -2.52 -29.89 2.37
N LEU A 6 -2.36 -29.72 1.05
CA LEU A 6 -1.30 -28.90 0.49
C LEU A 6 -1.58 -27.46 0.91
N THR A 7 -0.66 -26.88 1.68
CA THR A 7 -0.71 -25.45 2.01
C THR A 7 -0.65 -24.65 0.71
N PRO A 8 -1.60 -23.74 0.44
CA PRO A 8 -1.58 -22.93 -0.77
C PRO A 8 -0.33 -22.04 -0.82
N SER A 9 0.22 -21.84 -2.02
CA SER A 9 1.38 -20.96 -2.24
C SER A 9 0.98 -19.66 -2.90
N TRP A 10 1.52 -18.54 -2.44
CA TRP A 10 1.41 -17.22 -3.06
C TRP A 10 2.74 -16.77 -3.63
N TYR A 11 2.72 -15.96 -4.69
CA TYR A 11 3.95 -15.37 -5.20
C TYR A 11 4.45 -14.25 -4.29
N LEU A 12 5.76 -14.23 -4.10
CA LEU A 12 6.45 -13.16 -3.40
C LEU A 12 7.49 -12.53 -4.34
N ILE A 13 7.34 -11.24 -4.59
CA ILE A 13 8.33 -10.40 -5.28
C ILE A 13 8.96 -9.47 -4.24
N GLU A 14 10.22 -9.72 -3.90
CA GLU A 14 11.02 -8.82 -3.05
C GLU A 14 11.93 -8.01 -3.96
N GLU A 15 11.70 -6.70 -4.09
CA GLU A 15 12.61 -5.83 -4.84
C GLU A 15 13.88 -5.61 -4.03
N GLU A 16 15.00 -6.09 -4.56
CA GLU A 16 16.32 -5.88 -3.95
C GLU A 16 16.71 -4.41 -3.95
N GLU A 17 16.43 -3.70 -5.05
CA GLU A 17 16.82 -2.32 -5.27
C GLU A 17 15.62 -1.36 -5.25
N PRO A 18 15.78 -0.15 -4.68
CA PRO A 18 14.76 0.88 -4.78
C PRO A 18 14.44 1.26 -6.23
N ARG A 19 13.15 1.43 -6.54
CA ARG A 19 12.66 1.78 -7.87
C ARG A 19 12.15 3.22 -7.92
N SER A 20 11.99 3.77 -9.14
CA SER A 20 11.31 5.06 -9.31
C SER A 20 9.84 4.96 -8.94
N GLY A 21 9.24 6.10 -8.58
CA GLY A 21 7.82 6.13 -8.26
C GLY A 21 6.94 5.66 -9.43
N SER A 22 7.24 6.09 -10.66
CA SER A 22 6.50 5.67 -11.85
C SER A 22 6.61 4.17 -12.11
N PHE A 23 7.80 3.56 -11.95
CA PHE A 23 7.95 2.11 -12.05
C PHE A 23 7.10 1.39 -10.99
N ASN A 24 7.14 1.84 -9.74
CA ASN A 24 6.37 1.21 -8.67
C ASN A 24 4.86 1.24 -8.95
N MET A 25 4.34 2.36 -9.45
CA MET A 25 2.92 2.47 -9.81
C MET A 25 2.56 1.61 -11.02
N ALA A 26 3.44 1.56 -12.03
CA ALA A 26 3.27 0.74 -13.21
C ALA A 26 3.32 -0.75 -12.88
N ALA A 27 4.21 -1.19 -11.99
CA ALA A 27 4.31 -2.57 -11.52
C ALA A 27 3.03 -3.02 -10.79
N ASP A 28 2.52 -2.19 -9.88
CA ASP A 28 1.27 -2.46 -9.17
C ASP A 28 0.07 -2.52 -10.14
N GLU A 29 -0.02 -1.59 -11.10
CA GLU A 29 -1.09 -1.58 -12.12
C GLU A 29 -0.97 -2.77 -13.07
N TRP A 30 0.25 -3.13 -13.48
CA TRP A 30 0.51 -4.29 -14.33
C TRP A 30 0.03 -5.56 -13.64
N LEU A 31 0.47 -5.83 -12.41
CA LEU A 31 0.04 -7.00 -11.63
C LEU A 31 -1.49 -7.04 -11.49
N LEU A 32 -2.12 -5.89 -11.21
CA LEU A 32 -3.57 -5.79 -11.10
C LEU A 32 -4.28 -6.16 -12.41
N ARG A 33 -3.79 -5.66 -13.56
CA ARG A 33 -4.36 -5.93 -14.89
C ARG A 33 -4.20 -7.40 -15.29
N GLN A 34 -3.09 -8.03 -14.91
CA GLN A 34 -2.84 -9.43 -15.21
C GLN A 34 -3.64 -10.39 -14.33
N GLN A 35 -3.94 -10.00 -13.09
CA GLN A 35 -4.64 -10.88 -12.16
C GLN A 35 -6.06 -11.22 -12.63
N SER A 36 -6.44 -12.49 -12.46
CA SER A 36 -7.78 -13.00 -12.72
C SER A 36 -8.13 -14.20 -11.83
N SER A 37 -9.36 -14.72 -11.94
CA SER A 37 -9.79 -15.93 -11.21
C SER A 37 -8.90 -17.12 -11.59
N GLY A 38 -8.55 -17.95 -10.61
CA GLY A 38 -7.62 -19.06 -10.78
C GLY A 38 -6.14 -18.69 -10.81
N MET A 39 -5.79 -17.40 -10.78
CA MET A 39 -4.39 -16.97 -10.68
C MET A 39 -3.93 -16.82 -9.22
N VAL A 40 -2.69 -17.22 -8.99
CA VAL A 40 -2.03 -17.18 -7.67
C VAL A 40 -1.87 -15.71 -7.20
N PRO A 41 -2.34 -15.37 -5.99
CA PRO A 41 -2.12 -14.04 -5.41
C PRO A 41 -0.64 -13.69 -5.30
N THR A 42 -0.32 -12.41 -5.40
CA THR A 42 1.06 -11.91 -5.37
C THR A 42 1.21 -10.82 -4.31
N LEU A 43 2.13 -11.04 -3.38
CA LEU A 43 2.67 -9.98 -2.52
C LEU A 43 3.95 -9.43 -3.14
N ARG A 44 4.07 -8.12 -3.21
CA ARG A 44 5.29 -7.41 -3.60
C ARG A 44 5.74 -6.52 -2.46
N LEU A 45 6.99 -6.64 -2.04
CA LEU A 45 7.66 -5.73 -1.10
C LEU A 45 8.67 -4.89 -1.88
N TYR A 46 8.63 -3.57 -1.71
CA TYR A 46 9.44 -2.69 -2.53
C TYR A 46 9.82 -1.38 -1.84
N ARG A 47 10.78 -0.68 -2.44
CA ARG A 47 11.34 0.59 -1.94
C ARG A 47 11.35 1.66 -3.03
N TRP A 48 11.54 2.90 -2.61
CA TRP A 48 11.52 4.09 -3.45
C TRP A 48 12.92 4.67 -3.54
N ASN A 49 13.38 4.99 -4.73
CA ASN A 49 14.74 5.50 -4.96
C ASN A 49 14.93 6.96 -4.53
N ARG A 50 13.83 7.67 -4.25
CA ARG A 50 13.79 9.03 -3.69
C ARG A 50 12.43 9.30 -3.05
N TRP A 51 12.38 10.38 -2.28
CA TRP A 51 11.12 10.89 -1.73
C TRP A 51 10.07 11.05 -2.82
N THR A 52 8.93 10.40 -2.63
CA THR A 52 7.83 10.39 -3.60
C THR A 52 6.51 10.61 -2.88
N LEU A 53 5.78 11.66 -3.23
CA LEU A 53 4.40 11.88 -2.83
C LEU A 53 3.47 11.24 -3.87
N SER A 54 2.77 10.18 -3.48
CA SER A 54 1.74 9.58 -4.31
C SER A 54 0.38 10.18 -3.94
N LEU A 55 -0.30 10.82 -4.89
CA LEU A 55 -1.69 11.30 -4.73
C LEU A 55 -2.67 10.18 -5.08
N GLY A 56 -3.79 10.13 -4.38
CA GLY A 56 -4.87 9.21 -4.73
C GLY A 56 -5.44 9.50 -6.11
N ARG A 57 -6.02 8.48 -6.77
CA ARG A 57 -6.58 8.56 -8.12
C ARG A 57 -7.51 9.77 -8.34
N ASN A 58 -8.34 10.08 -7.35
CA ASN A 58 -9.34 11.15 -7.42
C ASN A 58 -9.00 12.34 -6.51
N GLU A 59 -7.82 12.36 -5.92
CA GLU A 59 -7.40 13.44 -5.03
C GLU A 59 -7.08 14.70 -5.84
N LYS A 60 -7.73 15.81 -5.50
CA LYS A 60 -7.44 17.09 -6.14
C LYS A 60 -6.07 17.57 -5.69
N LEU A 61 -5.30 18.04 -6.66
CA LEU A 61 -4.09 18.79 -6.42
C LEU A 61 -4.48 20.26 -6.42
N ASP A 62 -4.57 20.86 -5.25
CA ASP A 62 -5.02 22.23 -5.04
C ASP A 62 -3.96 23.05 -4.27
N GLU A 63 -4.34 24.26 -3.89
CA GLU A 63 -3.47 25.23 -3.20
C GLU A 63 -2.97 24.77 -1.83
N GLU A 64 -3.51 23.68 -1.26
CA GLU A 64 -3.00 23.12 -0.01
C GLU A 64 -1.64 22.42 -0.19
N PHE A 65 -1.28 22.04 -1.42
CA PHE A 65 0.01 21.43 -1.75
C PHE A 65 1.04 22.51 -2.10
N ASP A 66 2.19 22.48 -1.44
CA ASP A 66 3.35 23.28 -1.80
C ASP A 66 4.26 22.51 -2.78
N LEU A 67 3.88 22.52 -4.06
CA LEU A 67 4.64 21.85 -5.12
C LEU A 67 6.02 22.48 -5.36
N ASP A 68 6.18 23.77 -5.08
CA ASP A 68 7.49 24.43 -5.17
C ASP A 68 8.43 23.91 -4.08
N TRP A 69 7.91 23.71 -2.87
CA TRP A 69 8.65 23.09 -1.77
C TRP A 69 9.07 21.65 -2.10
N CYS A 70 8.18 20.87 -2.72
CA CYS A 70 8.49 19.53 -3.22
C CYS A 70 9.64 19.57 -4.24
N ARG A 71 9.56 20.46 -5.24
CA ARG A 71 10.56 20.59 -6.30
C ARG A 71 11.93 20.97 -5.74
N GLN A 72 11.98 21.95 -4.83
CA GLN A 72 13.24 22.38 -4.19
C GLN A 72 13.94 21.26 -3.41
N ARG A 73 13.21 20.20 -3.03
CA ARG A 73 13.72 19.06 -2.26
C ARG A 73 13.79 17.77 -3.09
N ASN A 74 13.60 17.85 -4.41
CA ASN A 74 13.59 16.70 -5.31
C ASN A 74 12.57 15.62 -4.90
N ILE A 75 11.41 16.04 -4.39
CA ILE A 75 10.30 15.14 -4.06
C ILE A 75 9.45 14.95 -5.30
N VAL A 76 9.42 13.72 -5.78
CA VAL A 76 8.60 13.31 -6.92
C VAL A 76 7.13 13.40 -6.53
N VAL A 77 6.29 13.98 -7.38
CA VAL A 77 4.84 14.03 -7.18
C VAL A 77 4.15 13.31 -8.33
N LEU A 78 3.37 12.27 -8.02
CA LEU A 78 2.68 11.45 -9.01
C LEU A 78 1.30 11.02 -8.52
N ARG A 79 0.50 10.43 -9.41
CA ARG A 79 -0.83 9.90 -9.08
C ARG A 79 -0.83 8.38 -9.13
N ARG A 80 -1.37 7.72 -8.10
CA ARG A 80 -1.49 6.26 -8.06
C ARG A 80 -2.83 5.77 -8.58
N THR A 81 -2.87 4.48 -8.92
CA THR A 81 -4.07 3.83 -9.47
C THR A 81 -5.21 3.69 -8.44
N THR A 82 -4.87 3.58 -7.16
CA THR A 82 -5.84 3.45 -6.04
C THR A 82 -6.37 4.81 -5.58
N GLY A 83 -7.50 4.80 -4.87
CA GLY A 83 -8.05 6.01 -4.27
C GLY A 83 -7.33 6.43 -2.97
N GLY A 84 -8.01 7.25 -2.16
CA GLY A 84 -7.47 7.77 -0.91
C GLY A 84 -6.76 9.12 -1.05
N ARG A 85 -6.04 9.52 -0.01
CA ARG A 85 -5.31 10.79 0.09
C ARG A 85 -3.80 10.60 -0.10
N ALA A 86 -3.02 11.67 -0.08
CA ALA A 86 -1.61 11.60 -0.43
C ALA A 86 -0.78 10.82 0.61
N VAL A 87 0.20 10.05 0.13
CA VAL A 87 1.14 9.25 0.93
C VAL A 87 2.57 9.63 0.56
N LEU A 88 3.42 9.88 1.55
CA LEU A 88 4.84 10.13 1.35
C LEU A 88 5.62 8.83 1.48
N HIS A 89 6.45 8.56 0.49
CA HIS A 89 7.28 7.36 0.38
C HIS A 89 8.77 7.69 0.32
N GLY A 90 9.61 6.74 0.71
CA GLY A 90 11.08 6.87 0.73
C GLY A 90 11.71 6.64 2.11
N GLY A 91 10.87 6.48 3.13
CA GLY A 91 11.25 6.20 4.52
C GLY A 91 10.28 5.24 5.19
N ASP A 92 9.72 4.33 4.41
CA ASP A 92 8.61 3.45 4.74
C ASP A 92 8.88 2.01 4.26
N LEU A 93 8.22 1.06 4.92
CA LEU A 93 8.05 -0.30 4.41
C LEU A 93 6.81 -0.28 3.52
N THR A 94 7.01 -0.44 2.22
CA THR A 94 5.93 -0.40 1.22
C THR A 94 5.65 -1.80 0.69
N TYR A 95 4.36 -2.12 0.54
CA TYR A 95 3.89 -3.38 -0.02
C TYR A 95 2.75 -3.14 -1.01
N SER A 96 2.55 -4.11 -1.90
CA SER A 96 1.30 -4.31 -2.63
C SER A 96 0.90 -5.78 -2.62
N LEU A 97 -0.39 -6.06 -2.43
CA LEU A 97 -1.00 -7.37 -2.46
C LEU A 97 -2.08 -7.38 -3.54
N ILE A 98 -1.95 -8.31 -4.47
CA ILE A 98 -2.84 -8.50 -5.61
C ILE A 98 -3.51 -9.87 -5.49
N GLY A 99 -4.83 -9.90 -5.66
CA GLY A 99 -5.61 -11.13 -5.58
C GLY A 99 -6.95 -11.02 -6.31
N CYS A 100 -7.78 -12.05 -6.18
CA CYS A 100 -9.09 -12.13 -6.83
C CYS A 100 -10.19 -12.34 -5.78
N LEU A 101 -11.25 -11.54 -5.80
CA LEU A 101 -12.35 -11.57 -4.82
C LEU A 101 -13.26 -12.81 -4.93
N GLN A 102 -13.06 -13.62 -5.97
CA GLN A 102 -13.75 -14.90 -6.14
C GLN A 102 -12.96 -16.08 -5.56
N GLU A 103 -11.70 -15.89 -5.20
CA GLU A 103 -10.80 -16.97 -4.78
C GLU A 103 -10.53 -16.89 -3.27
N PRO A 104 -10.50 -18.02 -2.55
CA PRO A 104 -10.05 -18.04 -1.16
C PRO A 104 -8.61 -17.52 -1.01
N PRO A 105 -8.28 -16.82 0.08
CA PRO A 105 -9.15 -16.47 1.21
C PRO A 105 -9.94 -15.16 0.99
N PHE A 106 -9.87 -14.53 -0.18
CA PHE A 106 -10.42 -13.21 -0.45
C PHE A 106 -11.89 -13.19 -0.88
N CYS A 107 -12.62 -14.29 -0.69
CA CYS A 107 -14.02 -14.39 -1.06
C CYS A 107 -14.85 -13.31 -0.34
N GLY A 108 -15.43 -12.37 -1.08
CA GLY A 108 -16.25 -11.31 -0.50
C GLY A 108 -16.22 -10.00 -1.28
N GLY A 109 -16.41 -8.91 -0.57
CA GLY A 109 -16.31 -7.55 -1.09
C GLY A 109 -15.00 -6.87 -0.69
N PRO A 110 -14.83 -5.60 -1.12
CA PRO A 110 -13.64 -4.83 -0.80
C PRO A 110 -13.40 -4.64 0.70
N ILE A 111 -14.46 -4.58 1.50
CA ILE A 111 -14.39 -4.36 2.96
C ILE A 111 -13.86 -5.61 3.65
N GLU A 112 -14.38 -6.79 3.29
CA GLU A 112 -13.99 -8.07 3.85
C GLU A 112 -12.53 -8.41 3.52
N THR A 113 -12.09 -8.13 2.29
CA THR A 113 -10.67 -8.28 1.92
C THR A 113 -9.77 -7.35 2.72
N TYR A 114 -10.19 -6.10 2.91
CA TYR A 114 -9.41 -5.12 3.67
C TYR A 114 -9.29 -5.53 5.15
N GLU A 115 -10.38 -5.99 5.76
CA GLU A 115 -10.40 -6.53 7.12
C GLU A 115 -9.43 -7.71 7.25
N LEU A 116 -9.53 -8.68 6.34
CA LEU A 116 -8.69 -9.87 6.35
C LEU A 116 -7.20 -9.49 6.27
N ILE A 117 -6.82 -8.57 5.39
CA ILE A 117 -5.44 -8.12 5.26
C ILE A 117 -4.99 -7.36 6.53
N ALA A 118 -5.88 -6.54 7.12
CA ALA A 118 -5.58 -5.81 8.34
C ALA A 118 -5.24 -6.75 9.52
N GLN A 119 -5.84 -7.94 9.60
CA GLN A 119 -5.50 -8.93 10.63
C GLN A 119 -4.04 -9.42 10.52
N GLY A 120 -3.53 -9.64 9.31
CA GLY A 120 -2.13 -10.01 9.11
C GLY A 120 -1.15 -8.92 9.53
N PHE A 121 -1.49 -7.65 9.27
CA PHE A 121 -0.70 -6.52 9.77
C PHE A 121 -0.83 -6.33 11.28
N TYR A 122 -2.01 -6.58 11.85
CA TYR A 122 -2.21 -6.57 13.29
C TYR A 122 -1.26 -7.58 13.96
N GLN A 123 -1.24 -8.82 13.46
CA GLN A 123 -0.31 -9.84 13.96
C GLN A 123 1.16 -9.39 13.81
N PHE A 124 1.54 -8.83 12.66
CA PHE A 124 2.89 -8.29 12.46
C PHE A 124 3.29 -7.28 13.56
N PHE A 125 2.42 -6.33 13.90
CA PHE A 125 2.71 -5.36 14.95
C PHE A 125 2.80 -6.00 16.34
N GLU A 126 2.00 -7.03 16.65
CA GLU A 126 2.12 -7.78 17.90
C GLU A 126 3.46 -8.53 17.99
N GLU A 127 3.89 -9.18 16.90
CA GLU A 127 5.14 -9.96 16.86
C GLU A 127 6.40 -9.10 17.06
N ILE A 128 6.38 -7.85 16.63
CA ILE A 128 7.47 -6.89 16.90
C ILE A 128 7.32 -6.19 18.27
N GLY A 129 6.44 -6.68 19.14
CA GLY A 129 6.30 -6.26 20.53
C GLY A 129 5.48 -4.98 20.73
N LEU A 130 4.72 -4.55 19.73
CA LEU A 130 3.83 -3.38 19.81
C LEU A 130 2.41 -3.79 20.21
N LYS A 131 1.58 -2.81 20.53
CA LYS A 131 0.19 -3.02 20.97
C LYS A 131 -0.78 -2.39 19.95
N PRO A 132 -1.01 -3.05 18.80
CA PRO A 132 -1.91 -2.55 17.79
C PRO A 132 -3.36 -2.52 18.28
N GLN A 133 -4.15 -1.62 17.72
CA GLN A 133 -5.59 -1.58 17.84
C GLN A 133 -6.19 -1.47 16.44
N ILE A 134 -7.27 -2.20 16.18
CA ILE A 134 -8.07 -2.01 14.97
C ILE A 134 -9.22 -1.08 15.31
N GLN A 135 -9.30 0.05 14.61
CA GLN A 135 -10.44 0.95 14.68
C GLN A 135 -11.32 0.75 13.46
N GLU A 136 -12.53 0.24 13.68
CA GLU A 136 -13.59 0.26 12.68
C GLU A 136 -14.20 1.66 12.60
N ARG A 137 -14.08 2.33 11.44
CA ARG A 137 -14.79 3.59 11.21
C ARG A 137 -15.94 3.41 10.23
N LYS A 138 -17.13 3.85 10.64
CA LYS A 138 -18.22 4.11 9.70
C LYS A 138 -17.76 5.20 8.73
N ALA A 139 -17.90 4.96 7.43
CA ALA A 139 -17.42 5.81 6.32
C ALA A 139 -18.06 7.22 6.23
N SER A 140 -18.65 7.74 7.32
CA SER A 140 -19.51 8.92 7.34
C SER A 140 -18.86 10.20 7.87
N ALA A 141 -17.57 10.19 8.24
CA ALA A 141 -16.89 11.42 8.66
C ALA A 141 -16.45 12.24 7.42
N PRO A 142 -16.68 13.58 7.40
CA PRO A 142 -16.16 14.43 6.34
C PRO A 142 -14.64 14.35 6.24
N MET A 143 -14.11 14.40 5.01
CA MET A 143 -12.70 14.20 4.72
C MET A 143 -11.96 15.54 4.68
N GLU A 144 -11.53 16.04 5.84
CA GLU A 144 -10.98 17.40 6.00
C GLU A 144 -9.49 17.55 5.65
N SER A 145 -8.71 16.47 5.52
CA SER A 145 -7.25 16.52 5.29
C SER A 145 -6.81 15.78 4.02
N HIS A 146 -5.78 16.31 3.35
CA HIS A 146 -5.11 15.73 2.18
C HIS A 146 -4.04 14.69 2.55
N VAL A 147 -3.81 14.41 3.83
CA VAL A 147 -2.86 13.39 4.28
C VAL A 147 -3.59 12.05 4.48
N CYS A 148 -3.09 10.96 3.88
CA CYS A 148 -3.70 9.63 4.00
C CYS A 148 -3.81 9.12 5.44
N PHE A 149 -2.86 9.47 6.28
CA PHE A 149 -2.90 9.12 7.69
C PHE A 149 -3.96 9.90 8.48
N SER A 150 -4.53 10.96 7.91
CA SER A 150 -5.61 11.75 8.52
C SER A 150 -7.01 11.36 8.03
N ALA A 151 -7.12 10.57 6.94
CA ALA A 151 -8.40 10.20 6.33
C ALA A 151 -8.91 8.84 6.85
N PRO A 152 -10.22 8.70 7.13
CA PRO A 152 -10.80 7.49 7.70
C PRO A 152 -10.80 6.31 6.70
N ALA A 153 -10.28 5.15 7.11
CA ALA A 153 -10.48 3.87 6.43
C ALA A 153 -11.38 2.92 7.25
N ALA A 154 -11.92 1.88 6.61
CA ALA A 154 -12.85 0.93 7.26
C ALA A 154 -12.20 0.18 8.43
N TYR A 155 -10.91 -0.17 8.34
CA TYR A 155 -10.15 -0.85 9.39
C TYR A 155 -8.77 -0.19 9.56
N GLU A 156 -8.66 0.80 10.43
CA GLU A 156 -7.38 1.46 10.68
C GLU A 156 -6.60 0.74 11.77
N ILE A 157 -5.30 0.52 11.53
CA ILE A 157 -4.40 0.01 12.58
C ILE A 157 -3.73 1.18 13.26
N LEU A 158 -3.92 1.27 14.57
CA LEU A 158 -3.41 2.33 15.42
C LEU A 158 -2.37 1.78 16.40
N LEU A 159 -1.36 2.60 16.69
CA LEU A 159 -0.45 2.44 17.81
C LEU A 159 -0.52 3.71 18.66
N GLN A 160 -0.79 3.58 19.96
CA GLN A 160 -0.94 4.73 20.85
C GLN A 160 -1.96 5.74 20.30
N ASP A 161 -3.12 5.24 19.83
CA ASP A 161 -4.21 6.00 19.20
C ASP A 161 -3.84 6.77 17.93
N ARG A 162 -2.71 6.44 17.30
CA ARG A 162 -2.18 7.08 16.08
C ARG A 162 -2.00 6.07 14.97
N LYS A 163 -2.32 6.46 13.74
CA LYS A 163 -2.26 5.56 12.58
C LYS A 163 -0.82 5.22 12.22
N VAL A 164 -0.53 3.92 12.13
CA VAL A 164 0.82 3.40 11.82
C VAL A 164 0.94 2.90 10.37
N ILE A 165 -0.19 2.65 9.70
CA ILE A 165 -0.22 2.15 8.33
C ILE A 165 -1.25 2.90 7.49
N GLY A 166 -0.85 3.33 6.31
CA GLY A 166 -1.74 3.89 5.30
C GLY A 166 -1.97 2.87 4.19
N ASN A 167 -3.20 2.37 4.03
CA ASN A 167 -3.55 1.45 2.94
C ASN A 167 -4.59 2.06 2.01
N ALA A 168 -4.50 1.71 0.74
CA ALA A 168 -5.51 2.00 -0.27
C ALA A 168 -5.78 0.76 -1.13
N GLN A 169 -7.04 0.54 -1.47
CA GLN A 169 -7.46 -0.60 -2.28
C GLN A 169 -8.20 -0.14 -3.55
N ARG A 170 -7.96 -0.84 -4.65
CA ARG A 170 -8.72 -0.73 -5.90
C ARG A 170 -9.18 -2.11 -6.34
N VAL A 171 -10.41 -2.18 -6.82
CA VAL A 171 -10.97 -3.40 -7.43
C VAL A 171 -11.31 -3.10 -8.88
N ILE A 172 -10.87 -3.97 -9.79
CA ILE A 172 -11.23 -3.93 -11.20
C ILE A 172 -12.04 -5.17 -11.56
N THR A 173 -12.85 -5.08 -12.61
CA THR A 173 -13.58 -6.23 -13.16
C THR A 173 -13.05 -6.53 -14.54
N SER A 174 -12.60 -7.77 -14.75
CA SER A 174 -11.91 -8.21 -15.96
C SER A 174 -12.64 -9.40 -16.60
N GLY A 175 -12.38 -9.59 -17.90
CA GLY A 175 -12.95 -10.67 -18.69
C GLY A 175 -14.27 -10.30 -19.39
N PRO A 176 -14.64 -11.07 -20.44
CA PRO A 176 -15.86 -10.85 -21.19
C PRO A 176 -17.10 -11.09 -20.32
N TYR A 177 -18.18 -10.37 -20.62
CA TYR A 177 -19.47 -10.69 -20.03
C TYR A 177 -20.01 -11.98 -20.64
N VAL A 178 -20.23 -12.99 -19.80
CA VAL A 178 -20.88 -14.25 -20.19
C VAL A 178 -22.14 -14.40 -19.33
N PRO A 179 -23.34 -14.50 -19.93
CA PRO A 179 -24.57 -14.68 -19.17
C PRO A 179 -24.49 -15.87 -18.21
N GLY A 180 -24.83 -15.64 -16.95
CA GLY A 180 -24.80 -16.66 -15.89
C GLY A 180 -23.41 -16.93 -15.28
N GLN A 181 -22.35 -16.23 -15.70
CA GLN A 181 -21.02 -16.32 -15.09
C GLN A 181 -20.60 -14.99 -14.47
N ALA A 182 -20.07 -15.06 -13.25
CA ALA A 182 -19.47 -13.89 -12.61
C ALA A 182 -18.17 -13.51 -13.33
N ARG A 183 -18.01 -12.23 -13.68
CA ARG A 183 -16.72 -11.71 -14.17
C ARG A 183 -15.70 -11.69 -13.05
N SER A 184 -14.43 -11.91 -13.39
CA SER A 184 -13.34 -11.87 -12.43
C SER A 184 -13.20 -10.47 -11.84
N ARG A 185 -13.05 -10.38 -10.51
CA ARG A 185 -12.88 -9.12 -9.78
C ARG A 185 -11.54 -9.16 -9.06
N SER A 186 -10.54 -8.57 -9.67
CA SER A 186 -9.19 -8.50 -9.13
C SER A 186 -9.05 -7.26 -8.25
N PHE A 187 -8.33 -7.39 -7.14
CA PHE A 187 -8.01 -6.28 -6.27
C PHE A 187 -6.50 -6.05 -6.18
N LEU A 188 -6.15 -4.80 -5.93
CA LEU A 188 -4.83 -4.35 -5.50
C LEU A 188 -5.04 -3.60 -4.21
N GLN A 189 -4.42 -4.06 -3.13
CA GLN A 189 -4.22 -3.26 -1.93
C GLN A 189 -2.75 -2.96 -1.81
N HIS A 190 -2.39 -1.69 -1.64
CA HIS A 190 -1.02 -1.33 -1.31
C HIS A 190 -1.00 -0.40 -0.11
N GLY A 191 0.13 -0.36 0.57
CA GLY A 191 0.25 0.44 1.77
C GLY A 191 1.67 0.75 2.18
N SER A 192 1.74 1.64 3.16
CA SER A 192 2.98 2.25 3.65
C SER A 192 2.96 2.24 5.18
N ILE A 193 4.02 1.67 5.77
CA ILE A 193 4.32 1.74 7.20
C ILE A 193 5.52 2.66 7.36
N PRO A 194 5.37 3.88 7.93
CA PRO A 194 6.50 4.79 8.10
C PRO A 194 7.55 4.17 9.02
N LEU A 195 8.75 3.93 8.49
CA LEU A 195 9.88 3.47 9.29
C LEU A 195 10.43 4.65 10.08
N GLN A 196 10.71 5.77 9.41
CA GLN A 196 11.26 7.00 10.01
C GLN A 196 10.21 8.10 10.18
N ASP A 197 10.51 9.13 10.99
CA ASP A 197 9.66 10.31 11.11
C ASP A 197 9.57 11.11 9.79
N GLN A 198 8.42 11.03 9.15
CA GLN A 198 8.10 11.72 7.90
C GLN A 198 7.42 13.08 8.12
N ILE A 199 7.05 13.41 9.36
CA ILE A 199 6.24 14.58 9.70
C ILE A 199 6.89 15.90 9.28
N PRO A 200 8.22 16.13 9.42
CA PRO A 200 8.85 17.35 8.96
C PRO A 200 8.69 17.58 7.44
N ILE A 201 8.68 16.50 6.66
CA ILE A 201 8.51 16.58 5.21
C ILE A 201 7.04 16.84 4.88
N LEU A 202 6.13 16.08 5.48
CA LEU A 202 4.69 16.27 5.30
C LEU A 202 4.24 17.70 5.66
N ALA A 203 4.70 18.24 6.79
CA ALA A 203 4.39 19.61 7.21
C ALA A 203 4.98 20.68 6.26
N GLY A 204 5.99 20.35 5.46
CA GLY A 204 6.50 21.21 4.40
C GLY A 204 5.72 21.11 3.09
N ILE A 205 5.16 19.93 2.80
CA ILE A 205 4.34 19.67 1.61
C ILE A 205 2.95 20.28 1.76
N PHE A 206 2.32 20.16 2.92
CA PHE A 206 0.92 20.56 3.13
C PHE A 206 0.85 21.88 3.90
N ARG A 207 0.40 22.95 3.23
CA ARG A 207 0.38 24.32 3.79
C ARG A 207 -0.46 24.45 5.06
N ASN A 208 -1.52 23.65 5.17
CA ASN A 208 -2.45 23.68 6.30
C ASN A 208 -2.14 22.64 7.38
N ALA A 209 -1.10 21.80 7.20
CA ALA A 209 -0.75 20.76 8.16
C ALA A 209 0.41 21.21 9.07
N THR A 210 0.18 21.23 10.39
CA THR A 210 1.26 21.45 11.35
C THR A 210 1.85 20.13 11.83
N ALA A 211 3.15 20.13 12.15
CA ALA A 211 3.80 18.97 12.75
C ALA A 211 3.11 18.50 14.05
N ALA A 212 2.55 19.44 14.83
CA ALA A 212 1.82 19.12 16.05
C ALA A 212 0.49 18.39 15.78
N GLN A 213 -0.24 18.74 14.72
CA GLN A 213 -1.43 18.01 14.28
C GLN A 213 -1.06 16.61 13.80
N LEU A 214 -0.10 16.52 12.87
CA LEU A 214 0.33 15.24 12.30
C LEU A 214 0.81 14.25 13.39
N ARG A 215 1.54 14.73 14.40
CA ARG A 215 1.99 13.88 15.53
C ARG A 215 0.88 13.28 16.37
N ARG A 216 -0.33 13.85 16.34
CA ARG A 216 -1.53 13.31 16.99
C ARG A 216 -2.27 12.29 16.13
N GLU A 217 -1.99 12.26 14.83
CA GLU A 217 -2.73 11.45 13.86
C GLU A 217 -1.94 10.25 13.37
N MET A 218 -0.61 10.38 13.26
CA MET A 218 0.27 9.34 12.75
C MET A 218 1.48 9.06 13.64
N ILE A 219 2.04 7.86 13.47
CA ILE A 219 3.22 7.39 14.19
C ILE A 219 4.10 6.55 13.26
N SER A 220 5.42 6.73 13.36
CA SER A 220 6.41 5.88 12.68
C SER A 220 6.92 4.79 13.60
N LEU A 221 7.48 3.71 13.03
CA LEU A 221 8.12 2.66 13.82
C LEU A 221 9.34 3.18 14.59
N GLU A 222 10.07 4.16 14.06
CA GLU A 222 11.13 4.87 14.79
C GLU A 222 10.61 5.47 16.11
N ALA A 223 9.46 6.14 16.08
CA ALA A 223 8.88 6.78 17.26
C ALA A 223 8.40 5.78 18.33
N THR A 224 8.23 4.50 17.97
CA THR A 224 7.91 3.43 18.92
C THR A 224 9.16 2.85 19.62
N GLY A 225 10.35 3.15 19.12
CA GLY A 225 11.61 2.54 19.55
C GLY A 225 11.89 1.17 18.92
N CYS A 226 10.99 0.63 18.10
CA CYS A 226 11.13 -0.68 17.47
C CYS A 226 12.39 -0.81 16.60
N LEU A 227 12.83 0.26 15.95
CA LEU A 227 14.02 0.24 15.09
C LEU A 227 15.34 0.06 15.85
N SER A 228 15.33 0.12 17.19
CA SER A 228 16.50 -0.24 18.01
C SER A 228 16.71 -1.75 18.14
N GLN A 229 15.66 -2.54 17.87
CA GLN A 229 15.65 -3.99 18.03
C GLN A 229 15.58 -4.73 16.70
N PHE A 230 15.03 -4.10 15.66
CA PHE A 230 14.83 -4.70 14.35
C PHE A 230 15.42 -3.82 13.25
N SER A 231 16.21 -4.43 12.38
CA SER A 231 16.57 -3.88 11.08
C SER A 231 15.37 -3.91 10.13
N GLN A 232 15.44 -3.13 9.04
CA GLN A 232 14.40 -3.15 8.02
C GLN A 232 14.20 -4.55 7.42
N ARG A 233 15.28 -5.34 7.25
CA ARG A 233 15.18 -6.71 6.72
C ARG A 233 14.45 -7.62 7.69
N GLU A 234 14.77 -7.55 8.98
CA GLU A 234 14.08 -8.34 10.01
C GLU A 234 12.60 -7.97 10.10
N LEU A 235 12.26 -6.69 9.99
CA LEU A 235 10.84 -6.26 9.92
C LEU A 235 10.12 -6.85 8.70
N GLN A 236 10.77 -6.91 7.53
CA GLN A 236 10.19 -7.56 6.35
C GLN A 236 10.00 -9.05 6.57
N ASP A 237 10.97 -9.74 7.16
CA ASP A 237 10.89 -11.17 7.42
C ASP A 237 9.77 -11.50 8.44
N VAL A 238 9.64 -10.71 9.52
CA VAL A 238 8.53 -10.86 10.49
C VAL A 238 7.18 -10.56 9.84
N LEU A 239 7.09 -9.55 8.96
CA LEU A 239 5.86 -9.26 8.22
C LEU A 239 5.46 -10.44 7.32
N LEU A 240 6.41 -11.01 6.58
CA LEU A 240 6.16 -12.15 5.71
C LEU A 240 5.70 -13.37 6.50
N GLU A 241 6.27 -13.62 7.67
CA GLU A 241 5.87 -14.71 8.56
C GLU A 241 4.46 -14.48 9.11
N ALA A 242 4.16 -13.28 9.63
CA ALA A 242 2.84 -12.94 10.15
C ALA A 242 1.75 -13.09 9.09
N LEU A 243 1.98 -12.60 7.87
CA LEU A 243 1.05 -12.78 6.75
C LEU A 243 0.93 -14.27 6.37
N SER A 244 2.04 -15.01 6.28
CA SER A 244 2.02 -16.45 5.96
C SER A 244 1.17 -17.24 6.95
N GLN A 245 1.33 -16.99 8.25
CA GLN A 245 0.55 -17.63 9.30
C GLN A 245 -0.92 -17.21 9.27
N SER A 246 -1.19 -15.90 9.16
CA SER A 246 -2.55 -15.36 9.11
C SER A 246 -3.38 -15.90 7.94
N PHE A 247 -2.76 -16.07 6.76
CA PHE A 247 -3.45 -16.60 5.58
C PHE A 247 -3.34 -18.12 5.43
N GLY A 248 -2.49 -18.78 6.23
CA GLY A 248 -2.19 -20.21 6.07
C GLY A 248 -1.57 -20.53 4.70
N ILE A 249 -0.64 -19.69 4.23
CA ILE A 249 -0.01 -19.80 2.90
C ILE A 249 1.50 -19.99 3.02
N GLN A 250 2.14 -20.44 1.94
CA GLN A 250 3.60 -20.42 1.78
C GLN A 250 4.02 -19.43 0.69
N TRP A 251 5.22 -18.86 0.83
CA TRP A 251 5.78 -17.94 -0.16
C TRP A 251 6.55 -18.68 -1.25
N GLN A 252 6.11 -18.53 -2.48
CA GLN A 252 6.87 -18.87 -3.67
C GLN A 252 7.57 -17.62 -4.19
N ARG A 253 8.85 -17.47 -3.83
CA ARG A 253 9.68 -16.34 -4.30
C ARG A 253 9.87 -16.41 -5.81
N ARG A 254 9.76 -15.26 -6.46
CA ARG A 254 10.05 -15.09 -7.88
C ARG A 254 10.55 -13.68 -8.18
N SER A 255 11.23 -13.56 -9.31
CA SER A 255 11.61 -12.27 -9.89
C SER A 255 10.69 -11.95 -11.06
N TRP A 256 10.76 -10.69 -11.50
CA TRP A 256 10.14 -10.26 -12.76
C TRP A 256 10.76 -11.00 -13.95
N THR A 257 9.93 -11.45 -14.88
CA THR A 257 10.42 -11.90 -16.19
C THR A 257 10.67 -10.71 -17.11
N GLU A 258 11.40 -10.93 -18.21
CA GLU A 258 11.63 -9.89 -19.21
C GLU A 258 10.32 -9.37 -19.84
N GLU A 259 9.34 -10.24 -20.05
CA GLU A 259 8.02 -9.87 -20.57
C GLU A 259 7.27 -8.97 -19.59
N GLU A 260 7.31 -9.29 -18.30
CA GLU A 260 6.67 -8.48 -17.27
C GLU A 260 7.35 -7.11 -17.17
N LEU A 261 8.68 -7.06 -17.18
CA LEU A 261 9.44 -5.80 -17.18
C LEU A 261 9.13 -4.95 -18.42
N ALA A 262 8.98 -5.55 -19.60
CA ALA A 262 8.59 -4.83 -20.81
C ALA A 262 7.16 -4.26 -20.67
N GLY A 263 6.21 -5.05 -20.16
CA GLY A 263 4.84 -4.60 -19.92
C GLY A 263 4.75 -3.48 -18.88
N ILE A 264 5.53 -3.57 -17.80
CA ILE A 264 5.65 -2.52 -16.79
C ILE A 264 6.24 -1.25 -17.40
N ALA A 265 7.30 -1.36 -18.21
CA ALA A 265 7.91 -0.21 -18.87
C ALA A 265 6.91 0.50 -19.80
N SER A 266 6.07 -0.23 -20.54
CA SER A 266 5.02 0.37 -21.37
C SER A 266 3.95 1.11 -20.55
N LEU A 267 3.60 0.61 -19.35
CA LEU A 267 2.65 1.28 -18.46
C LEU A 267 3.27 2.45 -17.71
N GLN A 268 4.59 2.49 -17.57
CA GLN A 268 5.29 3.53 -16.83
C GLN A 268 5.05 4.93 -17.41
N GLU A 269 4.82 5.02 -18.72
CA GLU A 269 4.42 6.25 -19.42
C GLU A 269 3.06 6.79 -18.92
N GLU A 270 2.15 5.96 -18.42
CA GLU A 270 0.85 6.41 -17.85
C GLU A 270 1.02 7.09 -16.47
N PHE A 271 2.17 6.92 -15.82
CA PHE A 271 2.46 7.43 -14.47
C PHE A 271 3.42 8.62 -14.50
N GLU A 272 3.12 9.59 -15.36
CA GLU A 272 3.89 10.81 -15.50
C GLU A 272 3.99 11.60 -14.19
N LEU A 273 5.10 12.33 -14.07
CA LEU A 273 5.28 13.30 -13.00
C LEU A 273 4.24 14.40 -13.16
N LEU A 274 3.57 14.78 -12.08
CA LEU A 274 2.67 15.94 -12.06
C LEU A 274 3.44 17.27 -12.09
N GLU A 275 4.76 17.21 -12.24
CA GLU A 275 5.65 18.35 -12.40
C GLU A 275 5.44 19.00 -13.78
N GLY A 276 4.50 19.95 -13.85
CA GLY A 276 4.24 20.73 -15.07
C GLY A 276 2.78 20.88 -15.44
N ALA A 277 1.84 20.23 -14.74
CA ALA A 277 0.43 20.54 -14.88
C ALA A 277 0.17 21.89 -14.20
N GLU A 278 0.14 22.97 -14.97
CA GLU A 278 -0.55 24.19 -14.56
C GLU A 278 -1.92 23.79 -14.00
N ALA A 279 -2.23 24.31 -12.81
CA ALA A 279 -3.51 24.12 -12.17
C ALA A 279 -4.62 24.60 -13.14
N ASN A 280 -5.22 23.66 -13.86
CA ASN A 280 -6.43 23.86 -14.66
C ASN A 280 -7.65 23.41 -13.88
#